data_AF-A0A7J7HMP5-F1
#
_entry.id   AF-A0A7J7HMP5-F1
#
_cell.length_a   1.000
_cell.length_b   1.000
_cell.length_c   1.000
_cell.angle_alpha   90.00
_cell.angle_beta   90.00
_cell.angle_gamma   90.00
#
_symmetry.space_group_name_H-M   'P 1'
#
loop_
_entity.id
_entity.type
_entity.pdbx_description
1 polymer ?
#
loop_
_entity_poly.entity_id
_entity_poly.type
_entity_poly.pdbx_seq_one_letter_code
_entity_poly.pdbx_strand_id
1 'polypeptide(L)'
;MGLENVRWFVMGDDDTVDVRGDPYGLLAAHPVAPLVSLHHLDYVQALFPGLTQIDSLKKLIQAYNLDPGRILQQSFCYDLSRNWSISVSWGYTVQLYPTLVLAKELETPFQTFVSWRSWSQEPFTFNTRVMSSDPCERPVIYFLDQVEEVEMGQTRTTYKRFLGESRKECGQEDYVPVLSVEFVTVLAATFQPDMWKKAPRRQCCETVNSTIDGVDGVVHVRVRGCNRWETVTPP
;
A
#
# COMPACT_ATOMS: atom_id res chain seq x y z
N MET A 1 -18.95 15.16 16.08
CA MET A 1 -17.55 15.11 16.54
C MET A 1 -16.68 15.57 15.39
N GLY A 2 -16.37 16.87 15.36
CA GLY A 2 -15.58 17.49 14.30
C GLY A 2 -14.09 17.27 14.56
N LEU A 3 -13.38 16.71 13.59
CA LEU A 3 -11.92 16.71 13.58
C LEU A 3 -11.48 18.08 13.08
N GLU A 4 -11.17 18.98 14.01
CA GLU A 4 -10.53 20.27 13.74
C GLU A 4 -9.15 19.97 13.13
N ASN A 5 -9.03 20.13 11.80
CA ASN A 5 -7.82 20.16 10.94
C ASN A 5 -7.95 19.42 9.59
N VAL A 6 -9.13 18.92 9.22
CA VAL A 6 -9.35 18.44 7.84
C VAL A 6 -9.61 19.64 6.92
N ARG A 7 -8.62 20.02 6.11
CA ARG A 7 -8.82 20.96 5.00
C ARG A 7 -9.43 20.20 3.82
N TRP A 8 -10.73 20.38 3.62
CA TRP A 8 -11.43 19.91 2.43
C TRP A 8 -11.03 20.79 1.23
N PHE A 9 -10.22 20.26 0.32
CA PHE A 9 -10.11 20.82 -1.02
C PHE A 9 -10.95 19.94 -1.94
N VAL A 10 -11.94 20.53 -2.60
CA VAL A 10 -12.74 19.86 -3.63
C VAL A 10 -12.10 20.24 -4.97
N MET A 11 -11.73 19.25 -5.79
CA MET A 11 -11.47 19.46 -7.21
C MET A 11 -12.46 18.62 -8.01
N GLY A 12 -13.27 19.30 -8.82
CA GLY A 12 -13.90 18.81 -10.06
C GLY A 12 -14.80 17.57 -9.97
N ASP A 13 -16.06 17.72 -10.37
CA ASP A 13 -17.12 16.70 -10.36
C ASP A 13 -16.89 15.44 -11.25
N ASP A 14 -15.65 15.13 -11.68
CA ASP A 14 -15.31 13.96 -12.53
C ASP A 14 -14.31 12.97 -11.87
N ASP A 15 -13.68 13.28 -10.75
CA ASP A 15 -12.61 12.45 -10.13
C ASP A 15 -13.01 11.74 -8.81
N THR A 16 -14.30 11.62 -8.52
CA THR A 16 -14.79 10.90 -7.33
C THR A 16 -15.00 9.42 -7.63
N VAL A 17 -14.18 8.55 -7.03
CA VAL A 17 -14.34 7.09 -7.12
C VAL A 17 -15.26 6.60 -6.00
N ASP A 18 -16.54 6.41 -6.34
CA ASP A 18 -17.55 5.89 -5.41
C ASP A 18 -17.59 4.35 -5.40
N VAL A 19 -17.18 3.76 -4.28
CA VAL A 19 -17.12 2.30 -4.10
C VAL A 19 -17.77 1.86 -2.79
N ARG A 20 -18.19 0.59 -2.73
CA ARG A 20 -18.67 -0.09 -1.52
C ARG A 20 -17.86 -1.34 -1.26
N GLY A 21 -18.02 -1.90 -0.06
CA GLY A 21 -17.34 -3.15 0.31
C GLY A 21 -15.93 -2.89 0.83
N ASP A 22 -14.94 -3.69 0.41
CA ASP A 22 -13.57 -3.55 0.90
C ASP A 22 -12.75 -2.60 0.01
N PRO A 23 -12.36 -1.40 0.49
CA PRO A 23 -11.62 -0.42 -0.29
C PRO A 23 -10.14 -0.78 -0.46
N TYR A 24 -9.67 -1.90 0.12
CA TYR A 24 -8.26 -2.32 0.15
C TYR A 24 -7.56 -2.19 -1.20
N GLY A 25 -8.11 -2.81 -2.26
CA GLY A 25 -7.44 -2.84 -3.56
C GLY A 25 -7.24 -1.47 -4.18
N LEU A 26 -8.20 -0.55 -4.00
CA LEU A 26 -8.11 0.83 -4.47
C LEU A 26 -7.04 1.62 -3.69
N LEU A 27 -7.02 1.50 -2.37
CA LEU A 27 -6.08 2.24 -1.52
C LEU A 27 -4.66 1.66 -1.59
N ALA A 28 -4.51 0.35 -1.76
CA ALA A 28 -3.23 -0.33 -1.86
C ALA A 28 -2.49 -0.06 -3.19
N ALA A 29 -3.24 0.19 -4.26
CA ALA A 29 -2.71 0.57 -5.57
C ALA A 29 -3.09 2.02 -5.91
N HIS A 30 -3.20 2.89 -4.90
CA HIS A 30 -3.57 4.28 -5.12
C HIS A 30 -2.54 4.94 -6.06
N PRO A 31 -3.01 5.57 -7.16
CA PRO A 31 -2.12 6.16 -8.15
C PRO A 31 -1.33 7.34 -7.57
N VAL A 32 -0.40 7.87 -8.37
CA VAL A 32 0.43 9.04 -8.02
C VAL A 32 -0.41 10.32 -8.07
N ALA A 33 -1.27 10.47 -7.07
CA ALA A 33 -2.20 11.57 -6.89
C ALA A 33 -2.39 11.84 -5.39
N PRO A 34 -2.56 13.09 -4.95
CA PRO A 34 -2.85 13.39 -3.56
C PRO A 34 -4.14 12.71 -3.09
N LEU A 35 -4.13 12.10 -1.91
CA LEU A 35 -5.36 11.67 -1.26
C LEU A 35 -6.11 12.90 -0.76
N VAL A 36 -7.22 13.23 -1.42
CA VAL A 36 -7.97 14.46 -1.14
C VAL A 36 -9.01 14.24 -0.05
N SER A 37 -9.87 13.23 -0.22
CA SER A 37 -10.93 12.93 0.75
C SER A 37 -11.28 11.45 0.76
N LEU A 38 -11.63 10.96 1.95
CA LEU A 38 -12.34 9.70 2.14
C LEU A 38 -13.67 10.04 2.79
N HIS A 39 -14.75 9.85 2.04
CA HIS A 39 -16.12 10.07 2.47
C HIS A 39 -16.93 8.79 2.17
N HIS A 40 -18.06 8.57 2.84
CA HIS A 40 -18.79 7.28 2.84
C HIS A 40 -18.12 6.12 3.59
N LEU A 41 -17.39 6.43 4.67
CA LEU A 41 -16.74 5.43 5.54
C LEU A 41 -17.72 4.44 6.20
N ASP A 42 -19.01 4.77 6.24
CA ASP A 42 -20.11 3.94 6.73
C ASP A 42 -20.52 2.81 5.76
N TYR A 43 -20.17 2.93 4.47
CA TYR A 43 -20.50 1.94 3.43
C TYR A 43 -19.32 1.06 3.01
N VAL A 44 -18.17 1.26 3.63
CA VAL A 44 -16.95 0.48 3.39
C VAL A 44 -16.53 -0.29 4.64
N GLN A 45 -15.80 -1.37 4.41
CA GLN A 45 -15.16 -2.13 5.49
C GLN A 45 -14.06 -1.31 6.14
N ALA A 46 -13.67 -1.73 7.36
CA ALA A 46 -12.56 -1.12 8.07
C ALA A 46 -11.26 -1.25 7.26
N LEU A 47 -10.48 -0.16 7.17
CA LEU A 47 -9.26 -0.14 6.36
C LEU A 47 -8.21 -1.14 6.89
N PHE A 48 -8.16 -1.30 8.21
CA PHE A 48 -7.25 -2.21 8.88
C PHE A 48 -8.02 -3.39 9.48
N PRO A 49 -7.57 -4.63 9.25
CA PRO A 49 -8.25 -5.79 9.79
C PRO A 49 -8.19 -5.83 11.31
N GLY A 50 -9.28 -6.29 11.94
CA GLY A 50 -9.42 -6.35 13.39
C GLY A 50 -9.72 -5.01 14.07
N LEU A 51 -9.87 -3.91 13.32
CA LEU A 51 -10.28 -2.61 13.83
C LEU A 51 -11.69 -2.23 13.36
N THR A 52 -12.30 -1.26 14.05
CA THR A 52 -13.52 -0.60 13.56
C THR A 52 -13.20 0.35 12.41
N GLN A 53 -14.20 0.84 11.66
CA GLN A 53 -13.95 1.86 10.62
C GLN A 53 -13.32 3.12 11.20
N ILE A 54 -13.78 3.58 12.37
CA ILE A 54 -13.28 4.78 13.03
C ILE A 54 -11.83 4.58 13.51
N ASP A 55 -11.54 3.45 14.15
CA ASP A 55 -10.19 3.18 14.66
C ASP A 55 -9.20 2.94 13.51
N SER A 56 -9.67 2.34 12.41
CA SER A 56 -8.90 2.26 11.17
C SER A 56 -8.55 3.63 10.60
N LEU A 57 -9.52 4.55 10.57
CA LEU A 57 -9.29 5.92 10.11
C LEU A 57 -8.29 6.65 11.03
N LYS A 58 -8.45 6.54 12.36
CA LYS A 58 -7.49 7.11 13.32
C LYS A 58 -6.08 6.59 13.09
N LYS A 59 -5.92 5.30 12.81
CA LYS A 59 -4.63 4.69 12.51
C LYS A 59 -4.03 5.22 11.21
N LEU A 60 -4.83 5.39 10.16
CA LEU A 60 -4.37 6.02 8.92
C LEU A 60 -3.94 7.49 9.15
N ILE A 61 -4.71 8.22 9.95
CA ILE A 61 -4.42 9.62 10.30
C ILE A 61 -3.08 9.75 11.05
N GLN A 62 -2.68 8.77 11.87
CA GLN A 62 -1.37 8.78 12.52
C GLN A 62 -0.23 8.82 11.50
N ALA A 63 -0.32 8.02 10.42
CA ALA A 63 0.68 8.05 9.34
C ALA A 63 0.57 9.33 8.51
N TYR A 64 -0.65 9.78 8.21
CA TYR A 64 -0.90 11.04 7.50
C TYR A 64 -0.26 12.25 8.19
N ASN A 65 -0.32 12.32 9.53
CA ASN A 65 0.25 13.43 10.27
C ASN A 65 1.78 13.53 10.16
N LEU A 66 2.47 12.42 9.84
CA LEU A 66 3.93 12.38 9.70
C LEU A 66 4.39 12.65 8.26
N ASP A 67 3.68 12.14 7.25
CA ASP A 67 3.99 12.42 5.84
C ASP A 67 2.72 12.49 4.98
N PRO A 68 1.98 13.63 5.03
CA PRO A 68 0.69 13.75 4.36
C PRO A 68 0.82 13.71 2.83
N GLY A 69 1.96 14.13 2.29
CA GLY A 69 2.23 14.08 0.85
C GLY A 69 2.44 12.66 0.31
N ARG A 70 2.73 11.70 1.19
CA ARG A 70 3.05 10.30 0.84
C ARG A 70 1.95 9.31 1.20
N ILE A 71 0.94 9.73 1.96
CA ILE A 71 -0.13 8.81 2.40
C ILE A 71 -0.73 8.06 1.20
N LEU A 72 -0.81 6.72 1.32
CA LEU A 72 -1.27 5.79 0.29
C LEU A 72 -0.48 5.77 -1.03
N GLN A 73 0.56 6.60 -1.19
CA GLN A 73 1.32 6.61 -2.43
C GLN A 73 1.98 5.25 -2.66
N GLN A 74 1.68 4.65 -3.80
CA GLN A 74 2.24 3.38 -4.19
C GLN A 74 3.68 3.54 -4.69
N SER A 75 4.56 2.68 -4.20
CA SER A 75 5.91 2.45 -4.72
C SER A 75 6.13 0.96 -4.82
N PHE A 76 6.89 0.50 -5.82
CA PHE A 76 7.22 -0.92 -5.92
C PHE A 76 8.63 -1.13 -6.45
N CYS A 77 9.20 -2.28 -6.08
CA CYS A 77 10.57 -2.68 -6.37
C CYS A 77 10.69 -4.20 -6.38
N TYR A 78 11.87 -4.67 -6.79
CA TYR A 78 12.13 -6.08 -7.01
C TYR A 78 13.36 -6.49 -6.22
N ASP A 79 13.24 -7.57 -5.46
CA ASP A 79 14.37 -8.26 -4.85
C ASP A 79 14.75 -9.42 -5.78
N LEU A 80 15.66 -9.16 -6.71
CA LEU A 80 16.11 -10.16 -7.68
C LEU A 80 16.86 -11.33 -7.03
N SER A 81 17.39 -11.16 -5.81
CA SER A 81 18.08 -12.24 -5.10
C SER A 81 17.12 -13.29 -4.58
N ARG A 82 15.91 -12.86 -4.19
CA ARG A 82 14.82 -13.73 -3.70
C ARG A 82 13.75 -14.01 -4.74
N ASN A 83 13.87 -13.39 -5.93
CA ASN A 83 12.85 -13.41 -6.99
C ASN A 83 11.50 -12.84 -6.53
N TRP A 84 11.51 -11.76 -5.73
CA TRP A 84 10.30 -11.17 -5.17
C TRP A 84 9.95 -9.83 -5.81
N SER A 85 8.65 -9.55 -5.92
CA SER A 85 8.13 -8.19 -6.08
C SER A 85 7.60 -7.66 -4.75
N ILE A 86 7.87 -6.38 -4.49
CA ILE A 86 7.44 -5.68 -3.29
C ILE A 86 6.63 -4.47 -3.73
N SER A 87 5.39 -4.36 -3.28
CA SER A 87 4.54 -3.18 -3.47
C SER A 87 4.21 -2.55 -2.13
N VAL A 88 4.52 -1.26 -1.99
CA VAL A 88 4.37 -0.47 -0.77
C VAL A 88 3.36 0.64 -1.04
N SER A 89 2.24 0.61 -0.33
CA SER A 89 1.34 1.74 -0.15
C SER A 89 1.68 2.39 1.18
N TRP A 90 2.44 3.50 1.14
CA TRP A 90 3.01 4.08 2.35
C TRP A 90 1.93 4.52 3.35
N GLY A 91 2.14 4.22 4.63
CA GLY A 91 1.17 4.47 5.69
C GLY A 91 -0.06 3.53 5.69
N TYR A 92 -0.12 2.50 4.84
CA TYR A 92 -1.26 1.58 4.79
C TYR A 92 -0.88 0.10 4.70
N THR A 93 -0.27 -0.35 3.60
CA THR A 93 0.00 -1.78 3.38
C THR A 93 1.28 -2.03 2.59
N VAL A 94 1.88 -3.20 2.80
CA VAL A 94 2.92 -3.77 1.93
C VAL A 94 2.45 -5.13 1.43
N GLN A 95 2.69 -5.40 0.16
CA GLN A 95 2.43 -6.68 -0.50
C GLN A 95 3.77 -7.29 -0.92
N LEU A 96 4.02 -8.52 -0.51
CA LEU A 96 5.16 -9.33 -0.95
C LEU A 96 4.65 -10.42 -1.90
N TYR A 97 5.25 -10.49 -3.08
CA TYR A 97 4.98 -11.51 -4.09
C TYR A 97 6.20 -12.43 -4.18
N PRO A 98 6.06 -13.76 -4.05
CA PRO A 98 7.16 -14.72 -4.21
C PRO A 98 7.56 -14.93 -5.68
N THR A 99 7.23 -13.98 -6.55
CA THR A 99 7.52 -13.97 -7.99
C THR A 99 7.74 -12.54 -8.47
N LEU A 100 8.35 -12.38 -9.65
CA LEU A 100 8.47 -11.08 -10.32
C LEU A 100 7.16 -10.77 -11.08
N VAL A 101 6.43 -9.78 -10.58
CA VAL A 101 5.15 -9.31 -11.13
C VAL A 101 5.37 -8.04 -11.93
N LEU A 102 4.74 -7.93 -13.10
CA LEU A 102 4.89 -6.76 -13.96
C LEU A 102 4.36 -5.48 -13.29
N ALA A 103 5.02 -4.35 -13.55
CA ALA A 103 4.61 -3.02 -13.09
C ALA A 103 3.12 -2.73 -13.36
N LYS A 104 2.65 -3.04 -14.58
CA LYS A 104 1.25 -2.85 -14.97
C LYS A 104 0.27 -3.63 -14.08
N GLU A 105 0.63 -4.84 -13.66
CA GLU A 105 -0.20 -5.66 -12.78
C GLU A 105 -0.17 -5.13 -11.34
N LEU A 106 0.99 -4.68 -10.86
CA LEU A 106 1.13 -4.07 -9.53
C LEU A 106 0.35 -2.74 -9.42
N GLU A 107 0.32 -1.95 -10.50
CA GLU A 107 -0.46 -0.71 -10.60
C GLU A 107 -1.96 -0.97 -10.78
N THR A 108 -2.36 -2.18 -11.16
CA THR A 108 -3.77 -2.53 -11.33
C THR A 108 -4.38 -2.93 -9.98
N PRO A 109 -5.37 -2.19 -9.45
CA PRO A 109 -5.98 -2.47 -8.15
C PRO A 109 -6.69 -3.82 -8.14
N PHE A 110 -6.60 -4.51 -7.00
CA PHE A 110 -7.44 -5.69 -6.76
C PHE A 110 -8.91 -5.29 -6.66
N GLN A 111 -9.79 -6.09 -7.26
CA GLN A 111 -11.23 -5.90 -7.21
C GLN A 111 -11.80 -6.42 -5.88
N THR A 112 -11.51 -5.70 -4.79
CA THR A 112 -12.05 -5.98 -3.44
C THR A 112 -13.34 -5.22 -3.13
N PHE A 113 -13.68 -4.26 -4.00
CA PHE A 113 -14.82 -3.37 -3.87
C PHE A 113 -15.84 -3.61 -4.98
N VAL A 114 -17.05 -3.05 -4.79
CA VAL A 114 -18.14 -3.09 -5.77
C VAL A 114 -18.61 -1.67 -6.10
N SER A 115 -19.27 -1.52 -7.24
CA SER A 115 -19.84 -0.24 -7.67
C SER A 115 -20.91 0.26 -6.69
N TRP A 116 -20.90 1.58 -6.45
CA TRP A 116 -21.82 2.22 -5.50
C TRP A 116 -23.30 2.04 -5.85
N ARG A 117 -23.66 2.19 -7.13
CA ARG A 117 -25.05 2.18 -7.58
C ARG A 117 -25.62 0.78 -7.78
N SER A 118 -24.89 -0.09 -8.45
CA SER A 118 -25.40 -1.39 -8.91
C SER A 118 -24.94 -2.57 -8.07
N TRP A 119 -24.06 -2.37 -7.08
CA TRP A 119 -23.45 -3.46 -6.30
C TRP A 119 -22.78 -4.54 -7.17
N SER A 120 -22.50 -4.20 -8.42
CA SER A 120 -21.84 -5.06 -9.38
C SER A 120 -20.34 -4.83 -9.33
N GLN A 121 -19.59 -5.87 -9.66
CA GLN A 121 -18.13 -5.81 -9.81
C GLN A 121 -17.70 -4.93 -10.99
N GLU A 122 -18.57 -4.67 -11.96
CA GLU A 122 -18.30 -3.84 -13.13
C GLU A 122 -19.54 -3.05 -13.54
N PRO A 123 -19.42 -1.96 -14.32
CA PRO A 123 -18.18 -1.38 -14.85
C PRO A 123 -17.57 -0.31 -13.92
N PHE A 124 -16.25 -0.15 -13.98
CA PHE A 124 -15.49 0.99 -13.44
C PHE A 124 -14.82 1.75 -14.58
N THR A 125 -14.43 3.01 -14.36
CA THR A 125 -13.70 3.83 -15.34
C THR A 125 -12.21 3.49 -15.42
N PHE A 126 -11.74 2.53 -14.62
CA PHE A 126 -10.37 2.06 -14.55
C PHE A 126 -10.33 0.54 -14.50
N ASN A 127 -9.19 -0.03 -14.90
CA ASN A 127 -8.99 -1.48 -14.88
C ASN A 127 -8.83 -1.98 -13.45
N THR A 128 -9.39 -3.15 -13.18
CA THR A 128 -9.18 -3.89 -11.94
C THR A 128 -8.68 -5.29 -12.27
N ARG A 129 -8.12 -5.98 -11.27
CA ARG A 129 -7.74 -7.40 -11.40
C ARG A 129 -8.36 -8.23 -10.29
N VAL A 130 -8.65 -9.48 -10.60
CA VAL A 130 -9.28 -10.40 -9.65
C VAL A 130 -8.31 -10.73 -8.52
N MET A 131 -8.79 -10.66 -7.27
CA MET A 131 -8.09 -11.25 -6.14
C MET A 131 -8.40 -12.75 -6.12
N SER A 132 -7.44 -13.59 -6.51
CA SER A 132 -7.64 -15.04 -6.58
C SER A 132 -8.05 -15.62 -5.23
N SER A 133 -8.93 -16.63 -5.27
CA SER A 133 -9.28 -17.42 -4.09
C SER A 133 -8.15 -18.37 -3.67
N ASP A 134 -7.22 -18.66 -4.58
CA ASP A 134 -6.03 -19.45 -4.27
C ASP A 134 -5.00 -18.60 -3.51
N PRO A 135 -4.58 -18.99 -2.28
CA PRO A 135 -3.50 -18.31 -1.57
C PRO A 135 -2.17 -18.25 -2.32
N CYS A 136 -1.89 -19.18 -3.22
CA CYS A 136 -0.66 -19.24 -4.00
C CYS A 136 -0.65 -18.31 -5.23
N GLU A 137 -1.78 -17.67 -5.55
CA GLU A 137 -1.91 -16.72 -6.67
C GLU A 137 -2.07 -15.26 -6.18
N ARG A 138 -1.95 -15.02 -4.87
CA ARG A 138 -2.08 -13.69 -4.27
C ARG A 138 -0.84 -13.33 -3.43
N PRO A 139 -0.56 -12.03 -3.24
CA PRO A 139 0.56 -11.61 -2.40
C PRO A 139 0.30 -11.93 -0.94
N VAL A 140 1.39 -12.00 -0.18
CA VAL A 140 1.33 -11.94 1.28
C VAL A 140 1.19 -10.48 1.69
N ILE A 141 0.11 -10.17 2.41
CA ILE A 141 -0.30 -8.80 2.74
C ILE A 141 0.08 -8.45 4.18
N TYR A 142 0.76 -7.32 4.33
CA TYR A 142 1.15 -6.72 5.60
C TYR A 142 0.45 -5.37 5.74
N PHE A 143 -0.06 -5.07 6.92
CA PHE A 143 -0.72 -3.80 7.23
C PHE A 143 0.16 -2.96 8.15
N LEU A 144 0.03 -1.64 8.07
CA LEU A 144 0.75 -0.71 8.93
C LEU A 144 0.58 -1.13 10.40
N ASP A 145 1.68 -1.27 11.12
CA ASP A 145 1.72 -1.53 12.54
C ASP A 145 2.13 -0.26 13.30
N GLN A 146 3.30 0.29 12.99
CA GLN A 146 3.82 1.51 13.61
C GLN A 146 4.34 2.49 12.57
N VAL A 147 4.33 3.78 12.92
CA VAL A 147 4.84 4.89 12.12
C VAL A 147 5.52 5.89 13.04
N GLU A 148 6.74 6.29 12.70
CA GLU A 148 7.54 7.21 13.50
C GLU A 148 8.49 8.04 12.62
N GLU A 149 8.92 9.17 13.14
CA GLU A 149 10.03 9.95 12.59
C GLU A 149 11.32 9.49 13.29
N VAL A 150 12.28 8.99 12.52
CA VAL A 150 13.55 8.46 13.04
C VAL A 150 14.63 9.55 13.13
N GLU A 151 14.65 10.44 12.15
CA GLU A 151 15.52 11.60 12.06
C GLU A 151 14.73 12.74 11.41
N MET A 152 15.22 13.98 11.55
CA MET A 152 14.56 15.15 10.95
C MET A 152 14.37 14.94 9.43
N GLY A 153 13.11 14.84 9.00
CA GLY A 153 12.78 14.64 7.58
C GLY A 153 12.93 13.19 7.08
N GLN A 154 12.97 12.21 7.98
CA GLN A 154 12.96 10.78 7.63
C GLN A 154 11.94 10.01 8.48
N THR A 155 11.07 9.27 7.79
CA THR A 155 10.04 8.42 8.41
C THR A 155 10.41 6.95 8.34
N ARG A 156 9.99 6.21 9.36
CA ARG A 156 10.05 4.75 9.45
C ARG A 156 8.65 4.20 9.69
N THR A 157 8.23 3.26 8.86
CA THR A 157 6.98 2.51 9.05
C THR A 157 7.26 1.03 9.16
N THR A 158 6.60 0.36 10.10
CA THR A 158 6.65 -1.10 10.23
C THR A 158 5.30 -1.68 9.83
N TYR A 159 5.31 -2.83 9.17
CA TYR A 159 4.13 -3.51 8.70
C TYR A 159 4.16 -4.96 9.15
N LYS A 160 3.01 -5.47 9.60
CA LYS A 160 2.88 -6.85 10.08
C LYS A 160 1.72 -7.57 9.38
N ARG A 161 1.82 -8.89 9.29
CA ARG A 161 0.72 -9.72 8.80
C ARG A 161 -0.44 -9.69 9.79
N PHE A 162 -1.65 -9.67 9.25
CA PHE A 162 -2.84 -9.95 10.04
C PHE A 162 -3.15 -11.45 9.98
N LEU A 163 -2.88 -12.14 11.08
CA LEU A 163 -3.22 -13.55 11.29
C LEU A 163 -4.63 -13.64 11.89
N GLY A 164 -5.66 -13.31 11.10
CA GLY A 164 -7.05 -13.55 11.48
C GLY A 164 -7.40 -15.05 11.47
N GLU A 165 -8.54 -15.40 12.07
CA GLU A 165 -8.99 -16.80 12.12
C GLU A 165 -9.19 -17.37 10.70
N SER A 166 -8.46 -18.46 10.39
CA SER A 166 -8.72 -19.41 9.28
C SER A 166 -8.47 -18.98 7.83
N ARG A 167 -7.46 -18.15 7.53
CA ARG A 167 -7.00 -18.03 6.12
C ARG A 167 -6.09 -19.21 5.76
N LYS A 168 -6.53 -20.05 4.81
CA LYS A 168 -5.65 -21.06 4.19
C LYS A 168 -4.41 -20.36 3.63
N GLU A 169 -3.25 -20.79 4.11
CA GLU A 169 -1.96 -20.34 3.58
C GLU A 169 -1.59 -21.15 2.34
N CYS A 170 -0.68 -20.60 1.52
CA CYS A 170 -0.13 -21.33 0.40
C CYS A 170 0.85 -22.39 0.93
N GLY A 171 0.69 -23.64 0.50
CA GLY A 171 1.57 -24.75 0.88
C GLY A 171 2.75 -24.98 -0.08
N GLN A 172 2.95 -24.11 -1.08
CA GLN A 172 4.07 -24.22 -2.02
C GLN A 172 5.38 -23.81 -1.36
N GLU A 173 6.48 -24.48 -1.72
CA GLU A 173 7.81 -24.24 -1.14
C GLU A 173 8.29 -22.80 -1.39
N ASP A 174 8.00 -22.23 -2.57
CA ASP A 174 8.37 -20.85 -2.94
C ASP A 174 7.73 -19.79 -2.05
N TYR A 175 6.62 -20.11 -1.38
CA TYR A 175 5.96 -19.21 -0.42
C TYR A 175 6.59 -19.24 0.97
N VAL A 176 7.30 -20.32 1.34
CA VAL A 176 7.88 -20.49 2.69
C VAL A 176 8.76 -19.31 3.09
N PRO A 177 9.69 -18.82 2.24
CA PRO A 177 10.54 -17.68 2.58
C PRO A 177 9.80 -16.35 2.75
N VAL A 178 8.69 -16.13 2.02
CA VAL A 178 7.86 -14.92 2.20
C VAL A 178 7.01 -15.05 3.47
N LEU A 179 6.45 -16.24 3.74
CA LEU A 179 5.63 -16.48 4.91
C LEU A 179 6.42 -16.39 6.22
N SER A 180 7.73 -16.67 6.20
CA SER A 180 8.61 -16.48 7.36
C SER A 180 8.95 -15.01 7.66
N VAL A 181 8.56 -14.06 6.80
CA VAL A 181 8.73 -12.63 7.09
C VAL A 181 7.65 -12.21 8.10
N GLU A 182 8.09 -11.82 9.29
CA GLU A 182 7.24 -11.30 10.37
C GLU A 182 6.93 -9.82 10.15
N PHE A 183 7.95 -9.03 9.81
CA PHE A 183 7.84 -7.58 9.65
C PHE A 183 8.48 -7.09 8.35
N VAL A 184 7.83 -6.10 7.74
CA VAL A 184 8.47 -5.24 6.74
C VAL A 184 8.70 -3.87 7.33
N THR A 185 9.93 -3.38 7.25
CA THR A 185 10.29 -2.01 7.66
C THR A 185 10.54 -1.17 6.43
N VAL A 186 9.83 -0.05 6.29
CA VAL A 186 9.98 0.89 5.18
C VAL A 186 10.57 2.20 5.70
N LEU A 187 11.68 2.62 5.10
CA LEU A 187 12.32 3.92 5.33
C LEU A 187 12.02 4.87 4.16
N ALA A 188 11.64 6.11 4.46
CA ALA A 188 11.41 7.12 3.43
C ALA A 188 11.85 8.50 3.91
N ALA A 189 12.46 9.30 3.02
CA ALA A 189 12.60 10.74 3.26
C ALA A 189 11.20 11.39 3.16
N THR A 190 10.89 12.32 4.07
CA THR A 190 9.59 13.00 4.10
C THR A 190 9.27 13.64 2.75
N PHE A 191 8.04 13.50 2.29
CA PHE A 191 7.61 14.03 1.01
C PHE A 191 7.55 15.55 1.04
N GLN A 192 8.44 16.20 0.26
CA GLN A 192 8.42 17.65 0.16
C GLN A 192 7.24 18.14 -0.69
N PRO A 193 6.47 19.14 -0.24
CA PRO A 193 5.32 19.68 -0.99
C PRO A 193 5.66 20.14 -2.41
N ASP A 194 6.88 20.66 -2.64
CA ASP A 194 7.33 21.09 -3.97
C ASP A 194 7.45 19.95 -4.98
N MET A 195 7.47 18.69 -4.53
CA MET A 195 7.43 17.55 -5.44
C MET A 195 6.08 17.42 -6.14
N TRP A 196 4.97 17.84 -5.53
CA TRP A 196 3.66 17.90 -6.19
C TRP A 196 3.55 18.98 -7.26
N LYS A 197 4.44 19.99 -7.24
CA LYS A 197 4.52 21.01 -8.30
C LYS A 197 5.27 20.51 -9.55
N LYS A 198 5.93 19.37 -9.46
CA LYS A 198 6.61 18.71 -10.58
C LYS A 198 5.65 17.74 -11.25
N ALA A 199 6.00 17.27 -12.45
CA ALA A 199 5.25 16.20 -13.09
C ALA A 199 5.13 15.00 -12.12
N PRO A 200 3.91 14.50 -11.83
CA PRO A 200 3.71 13.41 -10.88
C PRO A 200 4.47 12.19 -11.39
N ARG A 201 5.43 11.74 -10.59
CA ARG A 201 6.23 10.55 -10.87
C ARG A 201 6.16 9.63 -9.67
N ARG A 202 5.84 8.37 -9.93
CA ARG A 202 5.88 7.29 -8.95
C ARG A 202 7.25 7.29 -8.28
N GLN A 203 7.29 7.10 -6.97
CA GLN A 203 8.54 6.81 -6.27
C GLN A 203 8.80 5.30 -6.34
N CYS A 204 10.06 4.92 -6.44
CA CYS A 204 10.47 3.52 -6.46
C CYS A 204 10.92 3.11 -5.06
N CYS A 205 11.10 1.83 -4.84
CA CYS A 205 11.76 1.34 -3.64
C CYS A 205 12.99 0.50 -3.98
N GLU A 206 13.72 0.09 -2.96
CA GLU A 206 14.78 -0.91 -3.05
C GLU A 206 14.82 -1.71 -1.76
N THR A 207 15.20 -2.99 -1.84
CA THR A 207 15.53 -3.76 -0.65
C THR A 207 16.89 -3.33 -0.13
N VAL A 208 16.99 -3.15 1.19
CA VAL A 208 18.25 -2.81 1.85
C VAL A 208 18.79 -4.08 2.48
N ASN A 209 19.92 -4.57 1.97
CA ASN A 209 20.66 -5.64 2.62
C ASN A 209 21.23 -5.09 3.93
N SER A 210 20.67 -5.47 5.07
CA SER A 210 21.27 -5.14 6.36
C SER A 210 22.56 -5.94 6.49
N THR A 211 23.70 -5.25 6.45
CA THR A 211 25.01 -5.81 6.85
C THR A 211 25.11 -5.96 8.37
N ILE A 212 24.11 -5.46 9.11
CA ILE A 212 23.97 -5.59 10.55
C ILE A 212 23.00 -6.75 10.80
N ASP A 213 23.59 -7.90 11.12
CA ASP A 213 23.05 -9.05 11.86
C ASP A 213 21.56 -9.39 11.69
N GLY A 214 21.29 -10.46 10.93
CA GLY A 214 20.72 -11.68 11.50
C GLY A 214 19.39 -11.61 12.27
N VAL A 215 18.51 -10.64 12.02
CA VAL A 215 17.12 -10.75 12.50
C VAL A 215 16.32 -11.52 11.46
N ASP A 216 16.29 -12.86 11.64
CA ASP A 216 15.41 -13.74 10.89
C ASP A 216 13.99 -13.16 10.88
N GLY A 217 13.38 -13.04 9.69
CA GLY A 217 11.99 -12.60 9.56
C GLY A 217 11.74 -11.10 9.35
N VAL A 218 12.76 -10.25 9.17
CA VAL A 218 12.56 -8.82 8.83
C VAL A 218 13.05 -8.47 7.42
N VAL A 219 12.21 -7.76 6.65
CA VAL A 219 12.58 -7.21 5.33
C VAL A 219 12.68 -5.69 5.43
N HIS A 220 13.83 -5.12 5.04
CA HIS A 220 14.04 -3.67 5.00
C HIS A 220 13.88 -3.15 3.57
N VAL A 221 13.04 -2.12 3.42
CA VAL A 221 12.75 -1.46 2.15
C VAL A 221 13.02 0.03 2.30
N ARG A 222 13.63 0.66 1.30
CA ARG A 222 13.81 2.11 1.26
C ARG A 222 13.06 2.70 0.07
N VAL A 223 12.21 3.69 0.31
CA VAL A 223 11.54 4.47 -0.75
C VAL A 223 12.46 5.59 -1.22
N ARG A 224 12.61 5.72 -2.54
CA ARG A 224 13.49 6.71 -3.18
C ARG A 224 12.91 7.19 -4.51
N GLY A 225 13.57 8.18 -5.12
CA GLY A 225 13.33 8.50 -6.53
C GLY A 225 13.65 7.30 -7.42
N CYS A 226 12.87 7.13 -8.49
CA CYS A 226 13.17 6.11 -9.50
C CYS A 226 14.42 6.48 -10.29
N ASN A 227 15.22 5.47 -10.61
CA ASN A 227 16.30 5.54 -11.58
C ASN A 227 15.72 5.75 -12.98
N ARG A 228 16.58 6.14 -13.93
CA ARG A 228 16.19 6.29 -15.32
C ARG A 228 15.64 4.94 -15.83
N TRP A 229 14.44 4.95 -16.40
CA TRP A 229 13.71 3.78 -16.95
C TRP A 229 13.10 2.79 -15.96
N GLU A 230 13.35 2.92 -14.66
CA GLU A 230 12.76 2.06 -13.62
C GLU A 230 11.23 2.22 -13.49
N THR A 231 10.70 3.34 -14.02
CA THR A 231 9.25 3.57 -14.09
C THR A 231 8.57 2.88 -15.27
N VAL A 232 9.31 2.39 -16.27
CA VAL A 232 8.76 1.89 -17.55
C VAL A 232 9.01 0.40 -17.74
N THR A 233 10.12 -0.10 -17.20
CA THR A 233 10.56 -1.50 -17.35
C THR A 233 10.90 -2.08 -15.97
N PRO A 234 10.46 -3.30 -15.65
CA PRO A 234 11.09 -4.07 -14.57
C PRO A 234 12.60 -4.18 -14.83
N PRO A 235 13.44 -4.17 -13.77
CA PRO A 235 14.89 -4.29 -13.90
C PRO A 235 15.32 -5.62 -14.53
#